data_AF-A0AAE4L777-F1
#
_entry.id   AF-A0AAE4L777-F1
#
_cell.length_a   1.000
_cell.length_b   1.000
_cell.length_c   1.000
_cell.angle_alpha   90.00
_cell.angle_beta   90.00
_cell.angle_gamma   90.00
#
_symmetry.space_group_name_H-M   'P 1'
#
loop_
_entity.id
_entity.type
_entity.pdbx_description
1 polymer ?
#
loop_
_entity_poly.entity_id
_entity_poly.type
_entity_poly.pdbx_seq_one_letter_code
_entity_poly.pdbx_strand_id
1 'polypeptide(L)'
;MKVLRILLHLIQIGLLYAIYLMDDLYRNHLGFMRNVSFYSHKFEASAFGSKLFLLPLCLLVIAIFLWISKKNFEAGLLVIVNLLFLSWQLFFDLQTTPIYFLISGIFCLLCLVQLIIVLMKGK
;
A
#
# COMPACT_ATOMS: atom_id res chain seq x y z
N MET A 1 7.58 -24.20 -2.00
CA MET A 1 7.71 -22.72 -1.95
C MET A 1 7.41 -22.00 -3.27
N LYS A 2 7.67 -22.58 -4.45
CA LYS A 2 7.39 -21.91 -5.76
C LYS A 2 5.90 -21.59 -5.97
N VAL A 3 5.00 -22.55 -5.70
CA VAL A 3 3.54 -22.37 -5.86
C VAL A 3 3.00 -21.24 -4.96
N LEU A 4 3.38 -21.23 -3.68
CA LEU A 4 2.98 -20.17 -2.76
C LEU A 4 3.48 -18.78 -3.22
N ARG A 5 4.70 -18.69 -3.76
CA ARG A 5 5.21 -17.42 -4.29
C ARG A 5 4.40 -16.93 -5.49
N ILE A 6 4.03 -17.82 -6.40
CA ILE A 6 3.18 -17.49 -7.54
C ILE A 6 1.82 -16.99 -7.04
N LEU A 7 1.22 -17.67 -6.07
CA LEU A 7 -0.03 -17.22 -5.44
C LEU A 7 0.10 -15.81 -4.85
N LEU A 8 1.19 -15.52 -4.13
CA LEU A 8 1.41 -14.20 -3.54
C LEU A 8 1.56 -13.10 -4.61
N HIS A 9 2.24 -13.38 -5.73
CA HIS A 9 2.28 -12.44 -6.85
C HIS A 9 0.91 -12.26 -7.52
N LEU A 10 0.10 -13.31 -7.64
CA LEU A 10 -1.29 -13.18 -8.13
C LEU A 10 -2.12 -12.30 -7.20
N ILE A 11 -1.95 -12.43 -5.88
CA ILE A 11 -2.59 -11.54 -4.90
C ILE A 11 -2.15 -10.09 -5.12
N GLN A 12 -0.86 -9.83 -5.37
CA GLN A 12 -0.38 -8.48 -5.65
C GLN A 12 -1.01 -7.87 -6.91
N ILE A 13 -1.13 -8.66 -7.98
CA ILE A 13 -1.82 -8.23 -9.21
C ILE A 13 -3.29 -7.93 -8.92
N GLY A 14 -3.96 -8.79 -8.16
CA GLY A 14 -5.35 -8.58 -7.74
C GLY A 14 -5.53 -7.33 -6.89
N LEU A 15 -4.61 -7.03 -5.98
CA LEU A 15 -4.60 -5.82 -5.16
C LEU A 15 -4.42 -4.56 -6.02
N LEU A 16 -3.49 -4.57 -6.97
CA LEU A 16 -3.32 -3.46 -7.91
C LEU A 16 -4.58 -3.24 -8.77
N TYR A 17 -5.20 -4.32 -9.24
CA TYR A 17 -6.46 -4.25 -9.98
C TYR A 17 -7.61 -3.72 -9.11
N ALA A 18 -7.65 -4.07 -7.82
CA ALA A 18 -8.65 -3.57 -6.90
C ALA A 18 -8.58 -2.04 -6.75
N ILE A 19 -7.39 -1.42 -6.79
CA ILE A 19 -7.28 0.05 -6.77
C ILE A 19 -8.08 0.67 -7.93
N TYR A 20 -7.96 0.12 -9.13
CA TYR A 20 -8.68 0.58 -10.32
C TYR A 20 -10.19 0.36 -10.19
N LEU A 21 -10.61 -0.83 -9.77
CA LEU A 21 -12.03 -1.19 -9.65
C LEU A 21 -12.74 -0.36 -8.57
N MET A 22 -12.06 -0.05 -7.47
CA MET A 22 -12.62 0.71 -6.36
C MET A 22 -12.86 2.17 -6.73
N ASP A 23 -12.02 2.79 -7.55
CA ASP A 23 -12.29 4.16 -8.03
C ASP A 23 -13.64 4.24 -8.78
N ASP A 24 -13.92 3.26 -9.64
CA ASP A 24 -15.18 3.21 -10.39
C ASP A 24 -16.39 2.87 -9.49
N LEU A 25 -16.26 1.88 -8.61
CA LEU A 25 -17.34 1.48 -7.69
C LEU A 25 -17.75 2.63 -6.77
N TYR A 26 -16.77 3.38 -6.25
CA TYR A 26 -17.03 4.43 -5.27
C TYR A 26 -17.69 5.66 -5.90
N ARG A 27 -17.33 6.02 -7.13
CA ARG A 27 -17.98 7.13 -7.87
C ARG A 27 -19.50 6.91 -8.04
N ASN A 28 -19.93 5.66 -8.07
CA ASN A 28 -21.32 5.29 -8.33
C ASN A 28 -22.20 5.11 -7.07
N HIS A 29 -21.63 5.21 -5.85
CA HIS A 29 -22.38 5.00 -4.59
C HIS A 29 -22.29 6.19 -3.60
N LEU A 30 -23.15 7.18 -3.80
CA LEU A 30 -23.26 8.42 -3.00
C LEU A 30 -23.41 8.20 -1.48
N GLY A 31 -24.22 7.23 -1.06
CA GLY A 31 -24.47 6.96 0.37
C GLY A 31 -23.27 6.39 1.11
N PHE A 32 -22.43 5.62 0.39
CA PHE A 32 -21.20 5.05 0.94
C PHE A 32 -20.10 6.10 1.05
N MET A 33 -19.94 6.91 0.00
CA MET A 33 -19.00 8.05 -0.05
C MET A 33 -19.18 9.01 1.14
N ARG A 34 -20.43 9.34 1.52
CA ARG A 34 -20.72 10.26 2.63
C ARG A 34 -20.23 9.73 3.98
N ASN A 35 -20.45 8.45 4.26
CA ASN A 35 -20.02 7.85 5.52
C ASN A 35 -18.50 7.64 5.56
N VAL A 36 -17.90 7.19 4.45
CA VAL A 36 -16.44 7.01 4.34
C VAL A 36 -15.70 8.34 4.52
N SER A 37 -16.19 9.42 3.91
CA SER A 37 -15.60 10.75 4.08
C SER A 37 -15.63 11.19 5.56
N PHE A 38 -16.75 11.01 6.26
CA PHE A 38 -16.87 11.40 7.66
C PHE A 38 -15.90 10.67 8.60
N TYR A 39 -15.80 9.34 8.48
CA TYR A 39 -14.85 8.56 9.28
C TYR A 39 -13.40 8.84 8.89
N SER A 40 -13.14 9.07 7.60
CA SER A 40 -11.79 9.37 7.10
C SER A 40 -11.27 10.69 7.63
N HIS A 41 -12.08 11.76 7.68
CA HIS A 41 -11.65 13.04 8.27
C HIS A 41 -11.39 12.94 9.77
N LYS A 42 -12.21 12.17 10.51
CA LYS A 42 -11.94 11.90 11.93
C LYS A 42 -10.63 11.14 12.13
N PHE A 43 -10.34 10.18 11.26
CA PHE A 43 -9.09 9.42 11.32
C PHE A 43 -7.89 10.29 10.95
N GLU A 44 -7.98 11.10 9.91
CA GLU A 44 -6.96 12.06 9.49
C GLU A 44 -6.57 13.02 10.63
N ALA A 45 -7.57 13.55 11.36
CA ALA A 45 -7.34 14.41 12.52
C ALA A 45 -6.78 13.69 13.76
N SER A 46 -6.73 12.36 13.77
CA SER A 46 -6.16 11.60 14.88
C SER A 46 -4.63 11.66 14.90
N ALA A 47 -4.04 11.35 16.05
CA ALA A 47 -2.58 11.27 16.21
C ALA A 47 -1.92 10.23 15.28
N PHE A 48 -2.66 9.19 14.89
CA PHE A 48 -2.19 8.14 13.99
C PHE A 48 -2.35 8.54 12.52
N GLY A 49 -3.54 9.01 12.12
CA GLY A 49 -3.83 9.35 10.71
C GLY A 49 -2.97 10.51 10.21
N SER A 50 -2.77 11.55 11.03
CA SER A 50 -1.90 12.70 10.71
C SER A 50 -0.43 12.34 10.47
N LYS A 51 0.00 11.14 10.91
CA LYS A 51 1.37 10.65 10.78
C LYS A 51 1.46 9.36 9.96
N LEU A 52 0.42 9.03 9.18
CA LEU A 52 0.37 7.79 8.41
C LEU A 52 1.55 7.66 7.44
N PHE A 53 2.07 8.77 6.89
CA PHE A 53 3.25 8.79 6.03
C PHE A 53 4.52 8.19 6.67
N LEU A 54 4.60 8.16 8.01
CA LEU A 54 5.74 7.53 8.70
C LEU A 54 5.78 6.02 8.46
N LEU A 55 4.63 5.38 8.21
CA LEU A 55 4.58 3.94 7.94
C LEU A 55 5.34 3.55 6.66
N PRO A 56 5.03 4.09 5.46
CA PRO A 56 5.84 3.83 4.28
C PRO A 56 7.28 4.28 4.43
N LEU A 57 7.56 5.35 5.19
CA LEU A 57 8.92 5.80 5.43
C LEU A 57 9.74 4.74 6.20
N CYS A 58 9.19 4.20 7.30
CA CYS A 58 9.81 3.13 8.08
C CYS A 58 10.01 1.87 7.22
N LEU A 59 8.98 1.47 6.46
CA LEU A 59 9.06 0.31 5.56
C LEU A 59 10.09 0.50 4.44
N LEU A 60 10.24 1.72 3.93
CA LEU A 60 11.25 2.05 2.91
C LEU A 60 12.67 1.86 3.44
N VAL A 61 12.94 2.30 4.67
CA VAL A 61 14.25 2.08 5.32
C VAL A 61 14.56 0.57 5.41
N ILE A 62 13.59 -0.22 5.85
CA ILE A 62 13.72 -1.69 5.91
C ILE A 62 13.94 -2.28 4.51
N ALA A 63 13.20 -1.80 3.50
CA ALA A 63 13.30 -2.27 2.13
C ALA A 63 14.69 -1.99 1.53
N ILE A 64 15.22 -0.78 1.73
CA ILE A 64 16.57 -0.38 1.27
C ILE A 64 17.63 -1.24 1.95
N PHE A 65 17.53 -1.44 3.28
CA PHE A 65 18.44 -2.32 4.00
C PHE A 65 18.43 -3.74 3.43
N LEU A 66 17.25 -4.34 3.24
CA LEU A 66 17.11 -5.67 2.67
C LEU A 66 17.65 -5.75 1.23
N TRP A 67 17.48 -4.69 0.43
CA TRP A 67 18.00 -4.65 -0.92
C TRP A 67 19.53 -4.59 -0.96
N ILE A 68 20.15 -3.78 -0.12
CA ILE A 68 21.62 -3.71 0.00
C ILE A 68 22.19 -5.05 0.47
N SER A 69 21.54 -5.70 1.45
CA SER A 69 22.01 -6.97 2.01
C SER A 69 21.82 -8.16 1.06
N LYS A 70 20.67 -8.29 0.39
CA LYS A 70 20.35 -9.47 -0.43
C LYS A 70 20.61 -9.28 -1.92
N LYS A 71 20.64 -8.02 -2.42
CA LYS A 71 20.79 -7.64 -3.83
C LYS A 71 19.93 -8.46 -4.81
N ASN A 72 18.73 -8.85 -4.37
CA ASN A 72 17.84 -9.67 -5.17
C ASN A 72 16.70 -8.82 -5.77
N PHE A 73 16.13 -9.32 -6.87
CA PHE A 73 15.05 -8.64 -7.58
C PHE A 73 13.84 -8.32 -6.69
N GLU A 74 13.46 -9.24 -5.79
CA GLU A 74 12.31 -9.05 -4.91
C GLU A 74 12.49 -7.89 -3.94
N ALA A 75 13.71 -7.72 -3.42
CA ALA A 75 14.03 -6.64 -2.49
C ALA A 75 14.07 -5.29 -3.23
N GLY A 76 14.54 -5.26 -4.48
CA GLY A 76 14.38 -4.11 -5.34
C GLY A 76 12.90 -3.77 -5.59
N LEU A 77 12.07 -4.78 -5.85
CA LEU A 77 10.63 -4.58 -6.05
C LEU A 77 9.94 -4.07 -4.77
N LEU A 78 10.37 -4.51 -3.59
CA LEU A 78 9.89 -3.98 -2.30
C LEU A 78 10.21 -2.49 -2.13
N VAL A 79 11.38 -2.04 -2.58
CA VAL A 79 11.76 -0.62 -2.57
C VAL A 79 10.82 0.16 -3.50
N ILE A 80 10.59 -0.32 -4.71
CA ILE A 80 9.71 0.34 -5.70
C ILE A 80 8.29 0.48 -5.15
N VAL A 81 7.70 -0.60 -4.61
CA VAL A 81 6.33 -0.57 -4.07
C VAL A 81 6.23 0.39 -2.87
N ASN A 82 7.24 0.43 -1.99
CA ASN A 82 7.27 1.39 -0.89
C ASN A 82 7.41 2.84 -1.37
N LEU A 83 8.20 3.10 -2.42
CA LEU A 83 8.28 4.43 -3.01
C LEU A 83 6.93 4.87 -3.57
N LEU A 84 6.21 3.98 -4.27
CA LEU A 84 4.85 4.27 -4.73
C LEU A 84 3.90 4.57 -3.57
N PHE A 85 3.97 3.79 -2.49
CA PHE A 85 3.16 4.03 -1.30
C PHE A 85 3.51 5.38 -0.63
N LEU A 86 4.79 5.70 -0.51
CA LEU A 86 5.24 6.98 0.04
C LEU A 86 4.81 8.15 -0.83
N SER A 87 4.96 8.04 -2.15
CA SER A 87 4.47 9.04 -3.10
C SER A 87 2.96 9.23 -2.99
N TRP A 88 2.19 8.15 -2.85
CA TRP A 88 0.74 8.25 -2.61
C TRP A 88 0.43 9.08 -1.37
N GLN A 89 1.13 8.83 -0.25
CA GLN A 89 0.94 9.56 0.99
C GLN A 89 1.32 11.04 0.93
N LEU A 90 2.32 11.40 0.10
CA LEU A 90 2.85 12.77 0.03
C LEU A 90 2.14 13.65 -1.00
N PHE A 91 1.64 13.07 -2.09
CA PHE A 91 1.08 13.85 -3.21
C PHE A 91 -0.45 13.86 -3.27
N PHE A 92 -1.12 12.93 -2.58
CA PHE A 92 -2.57 12.85 -2.55
C PHE A 92 -3.07 13.11 -1.13
N ASP A 93 -4.29 13.62 -1.05
CA ASP A 93 -4.97 13.86 0.22
C ASP A 93 -6.41 13.34 0.16
N LEU A 94 -7.06 13.34 1.32
CA LEU A 94 -8.45 12.90 1.44
C LEU A 94 -9.42 13.86 0.74
N GLN A 95 -9.07 15.14 0.63
CA GLN A 95 -9.93 16.18 0.03
C GLN A 95 -10.07 16.00 -1.49
N THR A 96 -8.97 15.64 -2.15
CA THR A 96 -8.91 15.38 -3.60
C THR A 96 -9.31 13.96 -3.95
N THR A 97 -9.06 13.00 -3.05
CA THR A 97 -9.30 11.57 -3.29
C THR A 97 -10.10 10.93 -2.15
N PRO A 98 -11.44 10.75 -2.31
CA PRO A 98 -12.28 10.19 -1.25
C PRO A 98 -11.91 8.75 -0.81
N ILE A 99 -11.23 8.00 -1.67
CA ILE A 99 -10.73 6.63 -1.41
C ILE A 99 -9.28 6.59 -0.92
N TYR A 100 -8.73 7.74 -0.47
CA TYR A 100 -7.34 7.89 -0.04
C TYR A 100 -6.84 6.79 0.91
N PHE A 101 -7.56 6.55 2.01
CA PHE A 101 -7.15 5.55 3.01
C PHE A 101 -7.34 4.11 2.53
N LEU A 102 -8.28 3.86 1.62
CA LEU A 102 -8.44 2.53 1.02
C LEU A 102 -7.23 2.20 0.14
N ILE A 103 -6.83 3.11 -0.75
CA ILE A 103 -5.65 2.95 -1.60
C ILE A 103 -4.40 2.81 -0.73
N SER A 104 -4.29 3.59 0.35
CA SER A 104 -3.20 3.48 1.33
C SER A 104 -3.16 2.11 2.01
N GLY A 105 -4.33 1.56 2.36
CA GLY A 105 -4.44 0.20 2.89
C GLY A 105 -4.00 -0.86 1.88
N ILE A 106 -4.38 -0.71 0.61
CA ILE A 106 -3.96 -1.64 -0.45
C ILE A 106 -2.44 -1.58 -0.67
N PHE A 107 -1.85 -0.39 -0.71
CA PHE A 107 -0.39 -0.25 -0.78
C PHE A 107 0.32 -0.87 0.42
N CYS A 108 -0.22 -0.69 1.63
CA CYS A 108 0.32 -1.36 2.82
C CYS A 108 0.30 -2.89 2.66
N LEU A 109 -0.81 -3.47 2.19
CA LEU A 109 -0.91 -4.91 1.93
C LEU A 109 0.08 -5.36 0.84
N LEU A 110 0.25 -4.59 -0.23
CA LEU A 110 1.24 -4.86 -1.28
C LEU A 110 2.66 -4.90 -0.71
N CYS A 111 3.03 -3.94 0.13
CA CYS A 111 4.32 -3.91 0.81
C CYS A 111 4.52 -5.13 1.72
N LEU A 112 3.50 -5.52 2.50
CA LEU A 112 3.58 -6.67 3.40
C LEU A 112 3.71 -7.99 2.64
N VAL A 113 2.92 -8.17 1.57
CA VAL A 113 3.03 -9.35 0.70
C VAL A 113 4.41 -9.42 0.05
N GLN A 114 4.91 -8.28 -0.47
CA GLN A 114 6.24 -8.25 -1.07
C GLN A 114 7.34 -8.54 -0.04
N LEU A 115 7.22 -8.03 1.18
CA LEU A 115 8.14 -8.33 2.27
C LEU A 115 8.18 -9.82 2.57
N ILE A 116 7.02 -10.48 2.64
CA ILE A 116 6.95 -11.95 2.81
C ILE A 116 7.69 -12.66 1.69
N ILE A 117 7.50 -12.25 0.42
CA ILE A 117 8.20 -12.85 -0.73
C ILE A 117 9.72 -12.68 -0.61
N VAL A 118 10.20 -11.49 -0.22
CA VAL A 118 11.63 -11.20 0.00
C VAL A 118 12.22 -12.07 1.11
N LEU A 119 11.48 -12.27 2.20
CA LEU A 119 11.90 -13.10 3.32
C LEU A 119 11.92 -14.59 2.94
N MET A 120 10.93 -15.06 2.19
CA MET A 120 10.85 -16.43 1.67
C MET A 120 11.95 -16.77 0.65
N LYS A 121 12.49 -15.78 -0.07
CA LYS A 121 13.65 -15.95 -0.96
C LYS A 121 14.97 -15.89 -0.21
N GLY A 122 14.96 -15.75 1.12
CA GLY A 122 16.13 -15.81 1.99
C GLY A 122 16.64 -17.24 2.20
N LYS A 123 17.06 -17.91 1.13
CA LYS A 123 18.09 -18.96 1.04
C LYS A 123 18.57 -19.00 -0.41
#